data_AF-A0AA39FK74-F1
#
_entry.id   AF-A0AA39FK74-F1
#
_cell.length_a   1.000
_cell.length_b   1.000
_cell.length_c   1.000
_cell.angle_alpha   90.00
_cell.angle_beta   90.00
_cell.angle_gamma   90.00
#
_symmetry.space_group_name_H-M   'P 1'
#
loop_
_entity.id
_entity.type
_entity.pdbx_description
1 polymer ?
#
loop_
_entity_poly.entity_id
_entity_poly.type
_entity_poly.pdbx_seq_one_letter_code
_entity_poly.pdbx_strand_id
1 'polypeptide(L)'
;MNNEKSVAKYALVEFIEERTDDGKISIECVPSSWVKFDQKIGKCSVKFLAQPYGPEDIRLINDFIKKCAPAPQSWPRFPIILKGDAATYSEACKKIKVLETQAFTTDSETRGTEKCRNITQKFKDKSERDLLNTSSSSSCNSGIHKNRRGKKKRFEVMSQHHPKDRNNNCGVTSDSKPKSAINSSSNSEDSAGVGNVSNLSHRNIVISRNPNITDKSDQNRIINREKIGVEAPAGSIINAKKTISTNNFTSIDNPEMPDVTHMDRDLVCLYVAIKKLSVQVATMDQNQQLMINALERSQLTSNSKISTSTFFTKHNFVRIKTVDEFKILESNLDEDPEFLNDYKDALECQVMRTYKETIVAVVKAIFDRVFAMKCTAMKQSREKFVLKGSRFYNLLYELILRSHTNDGGAITERIFYSALSRCLTDSKDWDGNRVNRSILPTVPIQKQ
;
A
#
# COMPACT_ATOMS: atom_id res chain seq x y z
N MET A 1 6.01 46.75 2.78
CA MET A 1 4.85 46.11 3.44
C MET A 1 4.85 44.64 3.08
N ASN A 2 5.28 43.77 4.00
CA ASN A 2 5.25 42.32 3.80
C ASN A 2 3.79 41.87 3.89
N ASN A 3 3.25 41.44 2.75
CA ASN A 3 1.90 40.92 2.64
C ASN A 3 1.86 39.51 3.27
N GLU A 4 1.75 39.44 4.60
CA GLU A 4 1.50 38.18 5.29
C GLU A 4 0.17 37.62 4.79
N LYS A 5 0.25 36.75 3.78
CA LYS A 5 -0.90 36.00 3.29
C LYS A 5 -1.44 35.19 4.45
N SER A 6 -2.57 35.67 4.99
CA SER A 6 -3.41 34.99 5.96
C SER A 6 -3.43 33.48 5.69
N VAL A 7 -2.99 32.69 6.67
CA VAL A 7 -3.02 31.24 6.59
C VAL A 7 -4.48 30.83 6.50
N ALA A 8 -4.85 30.15 5.41
CA ALA A 8 -6.21 29.68 5.20
C ALA A 8 -6.68 28.83 6.40
N LYS A 9 -7.87 29.17 6.91
CA LYS A 9 -8.44 28.58 8.12
C LYS A 9 -8.99 27.17 7.88
N TYR A 10 -9.41 26.88 6.66
CA TYR A 10 -9.99 25.61 6.25
C TYR A 10 -9.22 24.97 5.09
N ALA A 11 -9.19 23.65 5.09
CA ALA A 11 -8.63 22.81 4.03
C ALA A 11 -9.75 21.93 3.44
N LEU A 12 -9.69 21.74 2.12
CA LEU A 12 -10.56 20.81 1.39
C LEU A 12 -9.76 19.52 1.17
N VAL A 13 -10.30 18.39 1.62
CA VAL A 13 -9.58 17.12 1.71
C VAL A 13 -10.36 16.00 1.02
N GLU A 14 -9.65 15.20 0.22
CA GLU A 14 -10.14 13.92 -0.31
C GLU A 14 -9.54 12.79 0.53
N PHE A 15 -10.37 11.86 0.98
CA PHE A 15 -9.93 10.66 1.69
C PHE A 15 -9.49 9.58 0.69
N ILE A 16 -8.29 9.01 0.86
CA ILE A 16 -7.66 8.14 -0.17
C ILE A 16 -8.35 6.78 -0.31
N GLU A 17 -8.92 6.27 0.77
CA GLU A 17 -9.48 4.91 0.84
C GLU A 17 -11.01 4.91 0.97
N GLU A 18 -11.63 6.09 0.99
CA GLU A 18 -13.05 6.25 1.23
C GLU A 18 -13.74 6.61 -0.09
N ARG A 19 -14.54 5.68 -0.60
CA ARG A 19 -15.48 5.93 -1.68
C ARG A 19 -16.87 5.85 -1.10
N THR A 20 -17.74 6.76 -1.54
CA THR A 20 -19.18 6.61 -1.34
C THR A 20 -19.66 5.32 -2.01
N ASP A 21 -20.82 4.80 -1.61
CA ASP A 21 -21.42 3.58 -2.19
C ASP A 21 -21.58 3.69 -3.73
N ASP A 22 -21.75 4.92 -4.24
CA ASP A 22 -21.79 5.25 -5.67
C ASP A 22 -20.40 5.22 -6.37
N GLY A 23 -19.34 4.88 -5.65
CA GLY A 23 -17.96 4.92 -6.11
C GLY A 23 -17.38 6.33 -6.28
N LYS A 24 -18.11 7.38 -5.87
CA LYS A 24 -17.65 8.78 -5.94
C LYS A 24 -16.71 9.11 -4.81
N ILE A 25 -15.75 9.97 -5.12
CA ILE A 25 -14.77 10.52 -4.18
C ILE A 25 -15.48 11.51 -3.26
N SER A 26 -15.38 11.33 -1.94
CA SER A 26 -15.87 12.32 -0.98
C SER A 26 -14.81 13.40 -0.73
N ILE A 27 -15.17 14.66 -0.97
CA ILE A 27 -14.34 15.84 -0.65
C ILE A 27 -14.99 16.55 0.52
N GLU A 28 -14.27 16.63 1.64
CA GLU A 28 -14.76 17.24 2.87
C GLU A 28 -14.01 18.52 3.21
N CYS A 29 -14.65 19.38 4.02
CA CYS A 29 -14.03 20.57 4.60
C CYS A 29 -13.56 20.28 6.03
N VAL A 30 -12.30 20.57 6.35
CA VAL A 30 -11.78 20.45 7.71
C VAL A 30 -11.01 21.71 8.13
N PRO A 31 -10.89 22.04 9.43
CA PRO A 31 -9.97 23.07 9.88
C PRO A 31 -8.54 22.72 9.48
N SER A 32 -7.78 23.69 8.95
CA SER A 32 -6.38 23.49 8.56
C SER A 32 -5.49 23.02 9.71
N SER A 33 -5.89 23.30 10.96
CA SER A 33 -5.19 22.86 12.18
C SER A 33 -5.26 21.34 12.42
N TRP A 34 -6.26 20.66 11.84
CA TRP A 34 -6.42 19.20 11.98
C TRP A 34 -5.50 18.43 11.04
N VAL A 35 -5.07 19.05 9.95
CA VAL A 35 -4.20 18.42 8.95
C VAL A 35 -2.77 18.34 9.49
N LYS A 36 -2.21 17.13 9.45
CA LYS A 36 -0.83 16.84 9.85
C LYS A 36 -0.13 16.06 8.76
N PHE A 37 1.13 16.39 8.47
CA PHE A 37 1.97 15.57 7.61
C PHE A 37 2.52 14.40 8.44
N ASP A 38 2.29 13.18 7.99
CA ASP A 38 2.84 11.99 8.59
C ASP A 38 4.06 11.55 7.77
N GLN A 39 5.24 11.70 8.38
CA GLN A 39 6.52 11.41 7.75
C GLN A 39 6.71 9.93 7.44
N LYS A 40 6.09 9.02 8.21
CA LYS A 40 6.25 7.58 8.00
C LYS A 40 5.56 7.12 6.72
N ILE A 41 4.37 7.65 6.45
CA ILE A 41 3.59 7.34 5.25
C ILE A 41 3.87 8.30 4.09
N GLY A 42 4.57 9.41 4.34
CA GLY A 42 4.88 10.43 3.33
C GLY A 42 3.64 11.18 2.80
N LYS A 43 2.57 11.27 3.60
CA LYS A 43 1.27 11.83 3.20
C LYS A 43 0.69 12.73 4.29
N CYS A 44 -0.21 13.63 3.88
CA CYS A 44 -1.07 14.34 4.82
C CYS A 44 -2.11 13.38 5.42
N SER A 45 -2.47 13.62 6.67
CA SER A 45 -3.49 12.88 7.40
C SER A 45 -4.31 13.83 8.26
N VAL A 46 -5.54 13.42 8.58
CA VAL A 46 -6.47 14.19 9.42
C VAL A 46 -7.16 13.25 10.40
N LYS A 47 -7.44 13.71 11.62
CA LYS A 47 -8.36 13.00 12.51
C LYS A 47 -9.79 13.34 12.10
N PHE A 48 -10.61 12.32 11.84
CA PHE A 48 -11.99 12.48 11.40
C PHE A 48 -12.85 11.35 11.98
N LEU A 49 -14.17 11.53 12.00
CA LEU A 49 -15.06 10.47 12.44
C LEU A 49 -15.09 9.36 11.38
N ALA A 50 -15.17 8.09 11.79
CA ALA A 50 -15.30 6.97 10.85
C ALA A 50 -16.76 6.82 10.37
N GLN A 51 -16.94 6.50 9.09
CA GLN A 51 -18.24 6.19 8.51
C GLN A 51 -18.81 4.84 9.02
N PRO A 52 -20.14 4.63 8.91
CA PRO A 52 -21.16 5.54 8.38
C PRO A 52 -21.57 6.66 9.36
N TYR A 53 -21.96 7.83 8.83
CA TYR A 53 -22.40 8.97 9.65
C TYR A 53 -23.92 8.99 9.80
N GLY A 54 -24.40 9.12 11.04
CA GLY A 54 -25.78 9.52 11.30
C GLY A 54 -25.99 11.03 11.15
N PRO A 55 -27.24 11.51 11.11
CA PRO A 55 -27.54 12.96 11.08
C PRO A 55 -26.91 13.74 12.24
N GLU A 56 -26.87 13.15 13.44
CA GLU A 56 -26.26 13.76 14.63
C GLU A 56 -24.74 13.83 14.53
N ASP A 57 -24.10 12.82 13.94
CA ASP A 57 -22.67 12.84 13.65
C ASP A 57 -22.32 13.97 12.67
N ILE A 58 -23.12 14.13 11.62
CA ILE A 58 -22.96 15.22 10.64
C ILE A 58 -23.10 16.58 11.32
N ARG A 59 -24.08 16.75 12.22
CA ARG A 59 -24.25 17.99 13.00
C ARG A 59 -23.04 18.25 13.88
N LEU A 60 -22.58 17.24 14.63
CA LEU A 60 -21.42 17.32 15.51
C LEU A 60 -20.14 17.70 14.74
N ILE A 61 -19.87 17.01 13.64
CA ILE A 61 -18.71 17.26 12.77
C ILE A 61 -18.75 18.70 12.26
N ASN A 62 -19.89 19.14 11.73
CA ASN A 62 -20.06 20.50 11.22
C ASN A 62 -19.87 21.56 12.31
N ASP A 63 -20.35 21.32 13.52
CA ASP A 63 -20.15 22.21 14.66
C ASP A 63 -18.67 22.36 15.02
N PHE A 64 -17.94 21.24 15.08
CA PHE A 64 -16.50 21.25 15.33
C PHE A 64 -15.73 21.99 14.24
N ILE A 65 -16.07 21.75 12.97
CA ILE A 65 -15.45 22.43 11.83
C ILE A 65 -15.71 23.94 11.88
N LYS A 66 -16.98 24.35 12.02
CA LYS A 66 -17.37 25.77 12.06
C LYS A 66 -16.70 26.52 13.19
N LYS A 67 -16.65 25.92 14.39
CA LYS A 67 -15.98 26.49 15.57
C LYS A 67 -14.45 26.36 15.51
N CYS A 68 -13.92 25.60 14.55
CA CYS A 68 -12.50 25.22 14.47
C CYS A 68 -11.97 24.63 15.80
N ALA A 69 -12.83 23.90 16.49
CA ALA A 69 -12.46 23.17 17.70
C ALA A 69 -11.39 22.11 17.36
N PRO A 70 -10.51 21.71 18.29
CA PRO A 70 -9.56 20.62 18.05
C PRO A 70 -10.31 19.30 17.83
N ALA A 71 -9.81 18.47 16.90
CA ALA A 71 -10.36 17.14 16.68
C ALA A 71 -10.22 16.28 17.96
N PRO A 72 -11.28 15.57 18.39
CA PRO A 72 -11.21 14.64 19.51
C PRO A 72 -10.07 13.62 19.37
N GLN A 73 -9.39 13.32 20.47
CA GLN A 73 -8.26 12.40 20.45
C GLN A 73 -8.67 10.97 20.10
N SER A 74 -9.91 10.59 20.43
CA SER A 74 -10.52 9.30 20.14
C SER A 74 -10.81 9.07 18.66
N TRP A 75 -10.82 10.12 17.83
CA TRP A 75 -11.10 9.97 16.40
C TRP A 75 -9.94 9.29 15.67
N PRO A 76 -10.23 8.33 14.77
CA PRO A 76 -9.23 7.70 13.93
C PRO A 76 -8.58 8.73 13.00
N ARG A 77 -7.39 8.38 12.50
CA ARG A 77 -6.61 9.22 11.60
C ARG A 77 -6.63 8.61 10.21
N PHE A 78 -6.99 9.40 9.21
CA PHE A 78 -7.11 8.97 7.83
C PHE A 78 -6.08 9.66 6.93
N PRO A 79 -5.52 8.95 5.94
CA PRO A 79 -4.67 9.55 4.93
C PRO A 79 -5.52 10.33 3.92
N ILE A 80 -5.05 11.53 3.56
CA ILE A 80 -5.81 12.47 2.71
C ILE A 80 -4.96 13.06 1.58
N ILE A 81 -5.66 13.55 0.56
CA ILE A 81 -5.14 14.42 -0.50
C ILE A 81 -5.75 15.80 -0.32
N LEU A 82 -4.92 16.84 -0.29
CA LEU A 82 -5.41 18.22 -0.22
C LEU A 82 -5.88 18.65 -1.62
N LYS A 83 -7.12 19.14 -1.70
CA LYS A 83 -7.74 19.65 -2.94
C LYS A 83 -7.79 21.17 -3.00
N GLY A 84 -7.70 21.83 -1.85
CA GLY A 84 -7.75 23.28 -1.80
C GLY A 84 -7.77 23.82 -0.38
N ASP A 85 -7.95 25.13 -0.30
CA ASP A 85 -7.99 25.90 0.94
C ASP A 85 -9.07 26.99 0.88
N ALA A 86 -9.54 27.43 2.04
CA ALA A 86 -10.52 28.51 2.16
C ALA A 86 -10.32 29.31 3.45
N ALA A 87 -10.62 30.61 3.41
CA ALA A 87 -10.52 31.49 4.57
C ALA A 87 -11.74 31.33 5.49
N THR A 88 -12.91 31.01 4.94
CA THR A 88 -14.17 30.84 5.68
C THR A 88 -14.84 29.52 5.35
N TYR A 89 -15.68 29.02 6.27
CA TYR A 89 -16.45 27.78 6.05
C TYR A 89 -17.42 27.93 4.87
N SER A 90 -18.08 29.09 4.73
CA SER A 90 -18.99 29.36 3.61
C SER A 90 -18.26 29.29 2.25
N GLU A 91 -17.05 29.84 2.17
CA GLU A 91 -16.21 29.73 0.99
C GLU A 91 -15.79 28.28 0.70
N ALA A 92 -15.46 27.50 1.74
CA ALA A 92 -15.11 26.09 1.60
C ALA A 92 -16.29 25.29 1.01
N CYS A 93 -17.51 25.46 1.54
CA CYS A 93 -18.70 24.79 1.01
C CYS A 93 -18.98 25.16 -0.45
N LYS A 94 -18.78 26.42 -0.85
CA LYS A 94 -18.91 26.84 -2.26
C LYS A 94 -17.90 26.13 -3.15
N LYS A 95 -16.64 26.04 -2.70
CA LYS A 95 -15.56 25.35 -3.44
C LYS A 95 -15.82 23.83 -3.56
N ILE A 96 -16.35 23.18 -2.52
CA ILE A 96 -16.72 21.75 -2.56
C ILE A 96 -17.78 21.50 -3.64
N LYS A 97 -18.86 22.29 -3.67
CA LYS A 97 -19.91 22.15 -4.72
C LYS A 97 -19.37 22.28 -6.14
N VAL A 98 -18.38 23.15 -6.34
CA VAL A 98 -17.69 23.27 -7.63
C VAL A 98 -16.89 22.00 -7.94
N LEU A 99 -16.13 21.47 -6.97
CA LEU A 99 -15.34 20.25 -7.14
C LEU A 99 -16.20 18.99 -7.36
N GLU A 100 -17.42 18.94 -6.81
CA GLU A 100 -18.37 17.84 -7.01
C GLU A 100 -18.93 17.82 -8.44
N THR A 101 -19.23 19.00 -8.99
CA THR A 101 -19.81 19.14 -10.34
C THR A 101 -18.75 19.09 -11.43
N GLN A 102 -17.56 19.58 -11.11
CA GLN A 102 -16.43 19.66 -12.00
C GLN A 102 -15.31 18.83 -11.38
N ALA A 103 -15.28 17.54 -11.74
CA ALA A 103 -14.25 16.61 -11.29
C ALA A 103 -12.84 17.21 -11.46
N PHE A 104 -12.66 18.07 -12.46
CA PHE A 104 -11.53 19.00 -12.62
C PHE A 104 -11.95 20.24 -13.43
N THR A 105 -12.01 21.42 -12.83
CA THR A 105 -11.99 22.70 -13.59
C THR A 105 -11.10 23.75 -12.91
N THR A 106 -9.99 23.99 -13.56
CA THR A 106 -9.65 25.30 -14.13
C THR A 106 -8.66 24.96 -15.26
N ASP A 107 -8.63 25.77 -16.32
CA ASP A 107 -7.90 25.58 -17.60
C ASP A 107 -6.35 25.42 -17.52
N SER A 108 -5.84 24.87 -16.43
CA SER A 108 -4.55 24.20 -16.38
C SER A 108 -4.56 23.21 -15.21
N GLU A 109 -4.74 21.91 -15.47
CA GLU A 109 -4.54 20.83 -14.49
C GLU A 109 -3.20 20.97 -13.73
N THR A 110 -2.21 21.55 -14.40
CA THR A 110 -0.89 21.90 -13.85
C THR A 110 -0.94 22.92 -12.72
N ARG A 111 -1.83 23.93 -12.73
CA ARG A 111 -1.93 24.89 -11.61
C ARG A 111 -2.62 24.30 -10.38
N GLY A 112 -3.65 23.48 -10.57
CA GLY A 112 -4.36 22.83 -9.47
C GLY A 112 -3.45 21.85 -8.73
N THR A 113 -2.77 20.98 -9.47
CA THR A 113 -1.80 20.01 -8.93
C THR A 113 -0.61 20.70 -8.25
N GLU A 114 -0.06 21.75 -8.86
CA GLU A 114 1.05 22.52 -8.28
C GLU A 114 0.62 23.25 -7.00
N LYS A 115 -0.62 23.80 -6.95
CA LYS A 115 -1.16 24.40 -5.73
C LYS A 115 -1.30 23.37 -4.62
N CYS A 116 -1.83 22.18 -4.92
CA CYS A 116 -1.95 21.09 -3.95
C CYS A 116 -0.57 20.63 -3.44
N ARG A 117 0.40 20.51 -4.34
CA ARG A 117 1.81 20.19 -4.01
C ARG A 117 2.41 21.23 -3.07
N ASN A 118 2.24 22.52 -3.38
CA ASN A 118 2.73 23.62 -2.56
C ASN A 118 2.10 23.66 -1.17
N ILE A 119 0.79 23.38 -1.05
CA ILE A 119 0.13 23.31 0.27
C ILE A 119 0.66 22.09 1.05
N THR A 120 0.82 20.94 0.40
CA THR A 120 1.34 19.72 1.02
C THR A 120 2.76 19.93 1.54
N GLN A 121 3.61 20.59 0.76
CA GLN A 121 4.97 20.95 1.15
C GLN A 121 4.99 21.85 2.39
N LYS A 122 4.09 22.83 2.50
CA LYS A 122 3.98 23.67 3.71
C LYS A 122 3.66 22.85 4.97
N PHE A 123 2.81 21.83 4.86
CA PHE A 123 2.52 20.94 6.00
C PHE A 123 3.72 20.06 6.34
N LYS A 124 4.47 19.60 5.33
CA LYS A 124 5.73 18.87 5.52
C LYS A 124 6.76 19.72 6.25
N ASP A 125 7.05 20.92 5.76
CA ASP A 125 8.02 21.86 6.35
C ASP A 125 7.63 22.25 7.77
N LYS A 126 6.33 22.41 8.04
CA LYS A 126 5.81 22.64 9.40
C LYS A 126 6.09 21.44 10.31
N SER A 127 5.84 20.22 9.85
CA SER A 127 6.08 19.01 10.64
C SER A 127 7.56 18.82 11.00
N GLU A 128 8.46 19.15 10.07
CA GLU A 128 9.91 19.08 10.29
C GLU A 128 10.36 20.10 11.34
N ARG A 129 9.82 21.33 11.30
CA ARG A 129 10.10 22.35 12.32
C ARG A 129 9.57 21.97 13.71
N ASP A 130 8.37 21.40 13.79
CA ASP A 130 7.78 20.96 15.06
C ASP A 130 8.65 19.87 15.73
N LEU A 131 9.26 18.97 14.94
CA LEU A 131 10.18 17.93 15.43
C LEU A 131 11.53 18.48 15.91
N LEU A 132 12.10 19.45 15.19
CA LEU A 132 13.36 20.10 15.58
C LEU A 132 13.18 20.84 16.91
N ASN A 133 12.09 21.60 17.05
CA ASN A 133 11.81 22.36 18.28
C ASN A 133 11.60 21.45 19.50
N THR A 134 10.99 20.27 19.31
CA THR A 134 10.79 19.30 20.40
C THR A 134 12.12 18.74 20.89
N SER A 135 13.03 18.41 19.97
CA SER A 135 14.35 17.84 20.28
C SER A 135 15.29 18.82 21.01
N SER A 136 15.20 20.12 20.73
CA SER A 136 16.04 21.14 21.37
C SER A 136 15.62 21.46 22.81
N SER A 137 14.37 21.19 23.18
CA SER A 137 13.82 21.53 24.51
C SER A 137 14.05 20.47 25.59
N SER A 138 14.45 19.25 25.23
CA SER A 138 14.68 18.14 26.17
C SER A 138 16.13 17.98 26.64
N SER A 139 17.06 18.87 26.24
CA SER A 139 18.50 18.71 26.50
C SER A 139 19.08 19.53 27.67
N CYS A 140 18.25 20.19 28.48
CA CYS A 140 18.72 20.95 29.65
C CYS A 140 17.88 20.66 30.90
N ASN A 141 18.13 19.52 31.57
CA ASN A 141 17.89 19.33 33.01
C ASN A 141 18.48 17.99 33.48
N SER A 142 19.79 17.95 33.68
CA SER A 142 20.47 16.93 34.50
C SER A 142 21.53 17.61 35.36
N GLY A 143 21.11 18.63 36.11
CA GLY A 143 21.90 19.26 37.17
C GLY A 143 21.68 18.57 38.51
N ILE A 144 22.54 17.58 38.80
CA ILE A 144 23.08 17.19 40.12
C ILE A 144 22.34 17.74 41.36
N HIS A 145 21.50 16.91 41.99
CA HIS A 145 21.09 17.11 43.39
C HIS A 145 22.05 16.37 44.33
N LYS A 146 22.88 17.11 45.07
CA LYS A 146 23.54 16.63 46.30
C LYS A 146 22.88 17.27 47.53
N ASN A 147 22.65 16.42 48.53
CA ASN A 147 22.12 16.68 49.86
C ASN A 147 22.67 17.94 50.56
N ARG A 148 21.80 18.68 51.27
CA ARG A 148 22.13 19.18 52.62
C ARG A 148 20.91 19.51 53.47
N ARG A 149 20.92 18.98 54.69
CA ARG A 149 19.95 19.14 55.78
C ARG A 149 19.97 20.56 56.38
N GLY A 150 18.77 21.09 56.65
CA GLY A 150 18.37 21.71 57.93
C GLY A 150 18.73 23.17 58.21
N LYS A 151 17.70 24.04 58.30
CA LYS A 151 17.25 24.67 59.56
C LYS A 151 16.09 25.66 59.32
N LYS A 152 15.16 25.63 60.28
CA LYS A 152 14.04 26.56 60.56
C LYS A 152 14.46 28.04 60.58
N LYS A 153 13.61 28.97 60.09
CA LYS A 153 12.65 29.81 60.86
C LYS A 153 12.32 31.14 60.11
N ARG A 154 11.01 31.44 60.04
CA ARG A 154 10.33 32.71 60.43
C ARG A 154 10.26 33.94 59.47
N PHE A 155 8.99 34.24 59.12
CA PHE A 155 8.24 35.52 58.95
C PHE A 155 8.60 36.64 57.94
N GLU A 156 7.50 37.23 57.44
CA GLU A 156 7.25 38.61 56.96
C GLU A 156 7.86 39.04 55.61
N VAL A 157 7.29 39.96 54.81
CA VAL A 157 5.96 40.55 54.53
C VAL A 157 6.21 41.54 53.36
N MET A 158 5.20 41.72 52.50
CA MET A 158 4.93 42.86 51.59
C MET A 158 6.02 43.56 50.72
N SER A 159 5.62 43.72 49.45
CA SER A 159 5.42 45.01 48.73
C SER A 159 6.25 45.32 47.48
N GLN A 160 5.49 45.53 46.40
CA GLN A 160 5.58 46.54 45.33
C GLN A 160 6.86 47.37 45.17
N HIS A 161 7.44 47.38 43.96
CA HIS A 161 7.48 48.54 43.05
C HIS A 161 8.31 48.30 41.76
N HIS A 162 7.73 48.68 40.61
CA HIS A 162 8.38 49.12 39.37
C HIS A 162 9.12 50.48 39.57
N PRO A 163 9.72 51.11 38.55
CA PRO A 163 10.54 50.66 37.41
C PRO A 163 11.86 51.50 37.33
N LYS A 164 12.74 51.27 36.35
CA LYS A 164 13.46 52.37 35.65
C LYS A 164 14.30 51.90 34.45
N ASP A 165 14.23 52.75 33.44
CA ASP A 165 14.93 52.77 32.15
C ASP A 165 16.46 52.83 32.25
N ARG A 166 17.12 52.34 31.19
CA ARG A 166 18.40 52.80 30.59
C ARG A 166 18.66 51.88 29.38
N ASN A 167 18.40 52.30 28.15
CA ASN A 167 19.19 53.22 27.30
C ASN A 167 20.72 52.94 27.35
N ASN A 168 21.26 52.35 26.28
CA ASN A 168 22.46 52.80 25.56
C ASN A 168 22.86 51.85 24.42
N ASN A 169 22.56 52.30 23.21
CA ASN A 169 23.45 52.52 22.06
C ASN A 169 24.78 51.74 21.89
N CYS A 170 25.03 51.45 20.60
CA CYS A 170 26.30 51.48 19.86
C CYS A 170 27.19 50.22 19.77
N GLY A 171 27.54 49.83 18.54
CA GLY A 171 28.58 48.84 18.26
C GLY A 171 28.60 48.35 16.82
N VAL A 172 29.14 49.17 15.91
CA VAL A 172 29.52 48.86 14.52
C VAL A 172 30.81 48.02 14.48
N THR A 173 30.87 46.97 13.63
CA THR A 173 32.08 46.44 12.94
C THR A 173 31.61 45.42 11.86
N SER A 174 31.68 45.73 10.57
CA SER A 174 32.79 45.57 9.60
C SER A 174 33.03 44.14 9.08
N ASP A 175 32.69 43.98 7.79
CA ASP A 175 33.35 43.20 6.72
C ASP A 175 34.38 42.12 7.04
N SER A 176 34.22 40.92 6.47
CA SER A 176 35.27 40.26 5.67
C SER A 176 34.72 39.18 4.72
N LYS A 177 34.97 39.34 3.41
CA LYS A 177 35.00 38.26 2.40
C LYS A 177 36.28 37.42 2.54
N PRO A 178 36.31 36.22 1.94
CA PRO A 178 37.46 35.94 1.07
C PRO A 178 37.07 35.36 -0.30
N LYS A 179 37.83 35.79 -1.31
CA LYS A 179 38.00 35.20 -2.64
C LYS A 179 39.30 34.37 -2.63
N SER A 180 39.32 33.24 -3.33
CA SER A 180 40.48 32.69 -4.06
C SER A 180 39.97 31.58 -5.00
N ALA A 181 40.08 31.74 -6.32
CA ALA A 181 41.21 31.41 -7.21
C ALA A 181 41.34 29.89 -7.42
N ILE A 182 40.84 29.37 -8.56
CA ILE A 182 41.59 29.02 -9.79
C ILE A 182 42.55 27.84 -9.56
N ASN A 183 42.24 26.70 -10.19
CA ASN A 183 43.24 25.92 -10.93
C ASN A 183 42.57 25.11 -12.03
N SER A 184 43.14 25.25 -13.22
CA SER A 184 42.80 24.61 -14.47
C SER A 184 44.05 23.88 -14.94
N SER A 185 43.93 22.61 -15.30
CA SER A 185 44.90 21.94 -16.18
C SER A 185 44.30 20.66 -16.76
N SER A 186 44.31 20.65 -18.09
CA SER A 186 44.00 19.62 -19.08
C SER A 186 45.10 18.55 -19.19
N ASN A 187 44.75 17.39 -19.77
CA ASN A 187 45.47 16.63 -20.82
C ASN A 187 44.90 15.18 -20.91
N SER A 188 44.26 14.81 -22.04
CA SER A 188 44.77 14.00 -23.19
C SER A 188 44.79 12.49 -22.90
N GLU A 189 43.89 11.70 -23.49
CA GLU A 189 44.02 10.93 -24.75
C GLU A 189 44.81 9.60 -24.64
N ASP A 190 44.14 8.55 -25.13
CA ASP A 190 44.61 7.33 -25.80
C ASP A 190 45.64 6.37 -25.15
N SER A 191 45.25 5.11 -24.97
CA SER A 191 45.50 4.05 -25.98
C SER A 191 45.42 2.63 -25.38
N ALA A 192 45.34 1.67 -26.30
CA ALA A 192 45.10 0.25 -26.12
C ALA A 192 46.31 -0.57 -25.61
N GLY A 193 46.03 -1.74 -25.03
CA GLY A 193 46.95 -2.86 -24.80
C GLY A 193 46.24 -3.91 -23.92
N VAL A 194 45.73 -5.03 -24.45
CA VAL A 194 46.43 -6.27 -24.82
C VAL A 194 47.48 -6.69 -23.78
N GLY A 195 47.20 -7.75 -23.02
CA GLY A 195 48.18 -8.36 -22.11
C GLY A 195 47.64 -9.39 -21.10
N ASN A 196 47.41 -10.61 -21.59
CA ASN A 196 47.57 -11.93 -20.97
C ASN A 196 47.54 -12.20 -19.44
N VAL A 197 46.71 -13.22 -19.11
CA VAL A 197 47.00 -14.47 -18.36
C VAL A 197 47.65 -14.38 -16.97
N SER A 198 46.89 -14.79 -15.95
CA SER A 198 47.29 -15.91 -15.07
C SER A 198 46.16 -16.37 -14.12
N ASN A 199 45.88 -17.68 -14.19
CA ASN A 199 45.59 -18.64 -13.12
C ASN A 199 44.83 -18.20 -11.85
N LEU A 200 43.67 -18.84 -11.60
CA LEU A 200 43.39 -19.41 -10.27
C LEU A 200 42.27 -20.47 -10.29
N SER A 201 42.73 -21.73 -10.25
CA SER A 201 42.27 -22.84 -9.41
C SER A 201 40.79 -23.25 -9.38
N HIS A 202 40.53 -24.40 -10.00
CA HIS A 202 39.34 -25.22 -9.86
C HIS A 202 39.19 -25.79 -8.44
N ARG A 203 37.99 -25.67 -7.85
CA ARG A 203 37.53 -26.55 -6.77
C ARG A 203 36.38 -27.41 -7.28
N ASN A 204 36.72 -28.64 -7.65
CA ASN A 204 35.79 -29.75 -7.79
C ASN A 204 35.43 -30.26 -6.38
N ILE A 205 34.14 -30.28 -6.04
CA ILE A 205 33.64 -31.00 -4.87
C ILE A 205 33.19 -32.38 -5.34
N VAL A 206 34.00 -33.36 -4.98
CA VAL A 206 33.73 -34.79 -5.08
C VAL A 206 32.85 -35.17 -3.89
N ILE A 207 31.62 -35.64 -4.14
CA ILE A 207 30.81 -36.31 -3.11
C ILE A 207 31.07 -37.81 -3.22
N SER A 208 31.72 -38.33 -2.19
CA SER A 208 32.12 -39.72 -2.04
C SER A 208 30.91 -40.61 -1.74
N ARG A 209 30.78 -41.72 -2.48
CA ARG A 209 29.92 -42.85 -2.16
C ARG A 209 30.60 -43.68 -1.07
N ASN A 210 29.85 -44.09 -0.05
CA ASN A 210 30.27 -45.16 0.85
C ASN A 210 29.17 -46.23 0.91
N PRO A 211 29.46 -47.50 0.58
CA PRO A 211 28.53 -48.63 0.70
C PRO A 211 28.75 -49.41 2.01
N ASN A 212 27.85 -50.39 2.24
CA ASN A 212 27.84 -51.44 3.27
C ASN A 212 27.18 -51.09 4.61
N ILE A 213 25.92 -51.55 4.78
CA ILE A 213 25.58 -52.47 5.87
C ILE A 213 24.68 -53.58 5.28
N THR A 214 25.13 -54.80 5.52
CA THR A 214 24.55 -56.10 5.16
C THR A 214 23.55 -56.62 6.20
N ASP A 215 22.72 -57.53 5.70
CA ASP A 215 22.24 -58.77 6.32
C ASP A 215 20.85 -58.86 7.00
N LYS A 216 19.98 -59.59 6.28
CA LYS A 216 19.18 -60.78 6.66
C LYS A 216 18.15 -60.68 7.78
N SER A 217 16.89 -60.97 7.47
CA SER A 217 16.34 -62.35 7.44
C SER A 217 14.81 -62.37 7.30
N ASP A 218 14.35 -63.21 6.37
CA ASP A 218 13.16 -64.09 6.33
C ASP A 218 11.89 -63.76 7.15
N GLN A 219 10.72 -63.77 6.48
CA GLN A 219 9.81 -64.93 6.48
C GLN A 219 8.50 -64.68 5.69
N ASN A 220 8.27 -65.55 4.70
CA ASN A 220 7.01 -66.16 4.24
C ASN A 220 5.65 -65.55 4.66
N ARG A 221 4.78 -65.25 3.68
CA ARG A 221 3.56 -66.05 3.43
C ARG A 221 2.88 -65.78 2.08
N ILE A 222 2.81 -66.83 1.28
CA ILE A 222 1.90 -67.05 0.15
C ILE A 222 0.51 -67.37 0.72
N ILE A 223 -0.58 -66.75 0.23
CA ILE A 223 -1.86 -67.43 -0.09
C ILE A 223 -2.52 -66.71 -1.29
N ASN A 224 -2.91 -67.53 -2.27
CA ASN A 224 -3.63 -67.23 -3.50
C ASN A 224 -5.16 -67.18 -3.30
N ARG A 225 -5.84 -66.63 -4.33
CA ARG A 225 -7.26 -66.81 -4.74
C ARG A 225 -8.29 -66.05 -3.88
N GLU A 226 -9.35 -65.46 -4.45
CA GLU A 226 -10.20 -66.01 -5.51
C GLU A 226 -11.04 -64.92 -6.21
N LYS A 227 -11.36 -65.15 -7.50
CA LYS A 227 -12.37 -64.43 -8.28
C LYS A 227 -13.75 -64.87 -7.82
N ILE A 228 -14.64 -63.94 -7.49
CA ILE A 228 -16.09 -64.10 -7.63
C ILE A 228 -16.66 -62.77 -8.13
N GLY A 229 -17.33 -62.82 -9.28
CA GLY A 229 -18.17 -61.74 -9.77
C GLY A 229 -19.60 -61.93 -9.27
N VAL A 230 -20.29 -60.84 -8.94
CA VAL A 230 -21.75 -60.73 -8.91
C VAL A 230 -22.13 -59.30 -9.29
N GLU A 231 -23.23 -59.23 -10.03
CA GLU A 231 -23.91 -58.10 -10.65
C GLU A 231 -24.35 -56.96 -9.68
N ALA A 232 -24.39 -55.74 -10.22
CA ALA A 232 -25.29 -54.57 -10.01
C ALA A 232 -26.17 -54.49 -8.73
N PRO A 233 -26.46 -53.28 -8.16
CA PRO A 233 -27.06 -52.20 -8.94
C PRO A 233 -26.73 -50.74 -8.54
N ALA A 234 -27.23 -49.85 -9.39
CA ALA A 234 -27.26 -48.40 -9.29
C ALA A 234 -27.57 -47.88 -7.87
N GLY A 235 -26.60 -47.16 -7.31
CA GLY A 235 -26.71 -46.41 -6.06
C GLY A 235 -26.22 -44.98 -6.26
N SER A 236 -27.17 -44.07 -6.31
CA SER A 236 -27.00 -42.61 -6.38
C SER A 236 -25.97 -42.10 -5.36
N ILE A 237 -24.79 -41.67 -5.83
CA ILE A 237 -23.86 -40.87 -5.03
C ILE A 237 -24.40 -39.44 -4.99
N ILE A 238 -25.27 -39.18 -4.02
CA ILE A 238 -25.65 -37.84 -3.63
C ILE A 238 -24.44 -37.24 -2.93
N ASN A 239 -23.67 -36.43 -3.65
CA ASN A 239 -22.74 -35.50 -3.03
C ASN A 239 -23.56 -34.51 -2.19
N ALA A 240 -23.69 -34.81 -0.90
CA ALA A 240 -24.25 -33.90 0.08
C ALA A 240 -23.31 -32.70 0.20
N LYS A 241 -23.49 -31.71 -0.68
CA LYS A 241 -23.07 -30.34 -0.43
C LYS A 241 -23.79 -29.94 0.85
N LYS A 242 -23.04 -29.91 1.94
CA LYS A 242 -23.45 -29.31 3.20
C LYS A 242 -23.62 -27.82 2.92
N THR A 243 -24.81 -27.44 2.49
CA THR A 243 -25.27 -26.05 2.42
C THR A 243 -25.27 -25.56 3.85
N ILE A 244 -24.18 -24.93 4.27
CA ILE A 244 -24.17 -24.14 5.50
C ILE A 244 -25.16 -23.03 5.21
N SER A 245 -26.36 -23.15 5.77
CA SER A 245 -27.37 -22.11 5.82
C SER A 245 -26.72 -20.92 6.51
N THR A 246 -26.16 -20.00 5.71
CA THR A 246 -25.82 -18.67 6.15
C THR A 246 -27.13 -18.07 6.64
N ASN A 247 -27.26 -17.97 7.96
CA ASN A 247 -28.32 -17.18 8.58
C ASN A 247 -28.21 -15.78 7.99
N ASN A 248 -29.12 -15.45 7.09
CA ASN A 248 -29.34 -14.10 6.60
C ASN A 248 -29.77 -13.27 7.81
N PHE A 249 -28.78 -12.71 8.52
CA PHE A 249 -29.02 -11.63 9.45
C PHE A 249 -29.37 -10.43 8.57
N THR A 250 -30.67 -10.29 8.30
CA THR A 250 -31.24 -9.12 7.65
C THR A 250 -30.64 -7.90 8.31
N SER A 251 -29.97 -7.05 7.52
CA SER A 251 -29.54 -5.72 7.96
C SER A 251 -30.69 -5.10 8.72
N ILE A 252 -30.51 -4.93 10.03
CA ILE A 252 -31.43 -4.14 10.82
C ILE A 252 -31.21 -2.72 10.30
N ASP A 253 -32.10 -2.28 9.42
CA ASP A 253 -32.18 -0.92 8.95
C ASP A 253 -32.04 0.01 10.16
N ASN A 254 -31.11 0.97 10.05
CA ASN A 254 -30.73 1.91 11.09
C ASN A 254 -31.95 2.33 11.91
N PRO A 255 -32.12 1.85 13.17
CA PRO A 255 -33.25 2.25 13.98
C PRO A 255 -33.16 3.77 14.13
N GLU A 256 -34.23 4.46 13.74
CA GLU A 256 -34.39 5.91 13.89
C GLU A 256 -33.96 6.32 15.29
N MET A 257 -32.99 7.24 15.37
CA MET A 257 -32.38 7.60 16.64
C MET A 257 -33.38 8.38 17.51
N PRO A 258 -33.56 7.99 18.79
CA PRO A 258 -34.28 8.84 19.74
C PRO A 258 -33.50 10.14 19.97
N ASP A 259 -34.21 11.26 20.05
CA ASP A 259 -33.66 12.59 20.31
C ASP A 259 -32.86 12.60 21.63
N VAL A 260 -31.54 12.77 21.52
CA VAL A 260 -30.57 12.58 22.60
C VAL A 260 -30.42 13.81 23.50
N THR A 261 -31.16 14.89 23.24
CA THR A 261 -30.98 16.17 23.95
C THR A 261 -31.29 16.13 25.45
N HIS A 262 -31.91 15.05 25.94
CA HIS A 262 -32.28 14.86 27.34
C HIS A 262 -31.74 13.57 27.99
N MET A 263 -30.83 12.83 27.35
CA MET A 263 -30.33 11.58 27.92
C MET A 263 -29.37 11.80 29.09
N ASP A 264 -29.57 11.02 30.16
CA ASP A 264 -28.66 10.93 31.29
C ASP A 264 -27.23 10.60 30.80
N ARG A 265 -26.23 11.19 31.46
CA ARG A 265 -24.80 11.03 31.12
C ARG A 265 -24.39 9.55 31.11
N ASP A 266 -24.97 8.75 32.01
CA ASP A 266 -24.70 7.32 32.08
C ASP A 266 -25.25 6.57 30.86
N LEU A 267 -26.40 7.00 30.34
CA LEU A 267 -27.03 6.44 29.14
C LEU A 267 -26.21 6.77 27.88
N VAL A 268 -25.62 7.97 27.80
CA VAL A 268 -24.68 8.36 26.73
C VAL A 268 -23.41 7.51 26.79
N CYS A 269 -22.82 7.31 27.97
CA CYS A 269 -21.65 6.46 28.15
C CYS A 269 -21.93 5.01 27.71
N LEU A 270 -23.09 4.47 28.10
CA LEU A 270 -23.52 3.13 27.71
C LEU A 270 -23.70 3.02 26.19
N TYR A 271 -24.33 4.01 25.55
CA TYR A 271 -24.50 4.05 24.11
C TYR A 271 -23.15 4.05 23.36
N VAL A 272 -22.20 4.88 23.80
CA VAL A 272 -20.84 4.91 23.22
C VAL A 272 -20.14 3.55 23.39
N ALA A 273 -20.28 2.90 24.55
CA ALA A 273 -19.72 1.58 24.78
C ALA A 273 -20.33 0.52 23.85
N ILE A 274 -21.65 0.53 23.65
CA ILE A 274 -22.35 -0.37 22.72
C ILE A 274 -21.86 -0.15 21.29
N LYS A 275 -21.77 1.10 20.82
CA LYS A 275 -21.26 1.40 19.47
C LYS A 275 -19.82 0.93 19.28
N LYS A 276 -18.97 1.12 20.30
CA LYS A 276 -17.59 0.62 20.28
C LYS A 276 -17.55 -0.91 20.17
N LEU A 277 -18.38 -1.62 20.93
CA LEU A 277 -18.51 -3.07 20.84
C LEU A 277 -19.01 -3.53 19.46
N SER A 278 -20.00 -2.84 18.87
CA SER A 278 -20.49 -3.15 17.52
C SER A 278 -19.38 -3.06 16.47
N VAL A 279 -18.53 -2.02 16.52
CA VAL A 279 -17.38 -1.88 15.61
C VAL A 279 -16.35 -3.01 15.83
N GLN A 280 -16.10 -3.39 17.08
CA GLN A 280 -15.19 -4.50 17.40
C GLN A 280 -15.71 -5.84 16.87
N VAL A 281 -17.01 -6.11 17.00
CA VAL A 281 -17.64 -7.33 16.47
C VAL A 281 -17.56 -7.35 14.94
N ALA A 282 -17.86 -6.25 14.25
CA ALA A 282 -17.73 -6.17 12.79
C ALA A 282 -16.28 -6.39 12.32
N THR A 283 -15.30 -5.84 13.04
CA THR A 283 -13.88 -6.07 12.76
C THR A 283 -13.50 -7.54 12.96
N MET A 284 -14.05 -8.19 14.00
CA MET A 284 -13.80 -9.60 14.27
C MET A 284 -14.41 -10.51 13.20
N ASP A 285 -15.61 -10.21 12.71
CA ASP A 285 -16.24 -10.91 11.59
C ASP A 285 -15.38 -10.81 10.32
N GLN A 286 -14.89 -9.61 9.98
CA GLN A 286 -13.97 -9.43 8.87
C GLN A 286 -12.68 -10.26 9.03
N ASN A 287 -12.11 -10.30 10.24
CA ASN A 287 -10.92 -11.12 10.52
C ASN A 287 -11.20 -12.62 10.40
N GLN A 288 -12.38 -13.09 10.83
CA GLN A 288 -12.80 -14.48 10.66
C GLN A 288 -12.93 -14.84 9.18
N GLN A 289 -13.53 -13.97 8.36
CA GLN A 289 -13.61 -14.16 6.91
C GLN A 289 -12.23 -14.23 6.25
N LEU A 290 -11.29 -13.37 6.68
CA LEU A 290 -9.90 -13.44 6.19
C LEU A 290 -9.22 -14.76 6.58
N MET A 291 -9.44 -15.29 7.78
CA MET A 291 -8.92 -16.58 8.20
C MET A 291 -9.54 -17.75 7.43
N ILE A 292 -10.85 -17.74 7.20
CA ILE A 292 -11.54 -18.75 6.39
C ILE A 292 -10.96 -18.77 4.98
N ASN A 293 -10.85 -17.61 4.33
CA ASN A 293 -10.24 -17.50 3.00
C ASN A 293 -8.78 -17.98 2.98
N ALA A 294 -8.00 -17.72 4.02
CA ALA A 294 -6.63 -18.21 4.13
C ALA A 294 -6.58 -19.74 4.29
N LEU A 295 -7.48 -20.31 5.10
CA LEU A 295 -7.60 -21.76 5.27
C LEU A 295 -8.06 -22.45 4.00
N GLU A 296 -9.07 -21.94 3.30
CA GLU A 296 -9.52 -22.46 2.02
C GLU A 296 -8.39 -22.44 0.97
N ARG A 297 -7.61 -21.35 0.92
CA ARG A 297 -6.40 -21.27 0.09
C ARG A 297 -5.36 -22.32 0.49
N SER A 298 -5.15 -22.57 1.78
CA SER A 298 -4.21 -23.59 2.25
C SER A 298 -4.70 -25.02 1.98
N GLN A 299 -6.00 -25.27 2.07
CA GLN A 299 -6.58 -26.58 1.75
C GLN A 299 -6.57 -26.85 0.26
N LEU A 300 -6.73 -25.80 -0.58
CA LEU A 300 -6.49 -25.92 -2.01
C LEU A 300 -5.06 -26.38 -2.30
N THR A 301 -4.07 -26.08 -1.45
CA THR A 301 -2.67 -26.49 -1.68
C THR A 301 -2.32 -27.91 -1.23
N SER A 302 -3.20 -28.63 -0.51
CA SER A 302 -2.77 -29.84 0.22
C SER A 302 -2.75 -31.15 -0.56
N ASN A 303 -3.27 -31.23 -1.80
CA ASN A 303 -3.49 -32.54 -2.41
C ASN A 303 -2.60 -32.92 -3.61
N SER A 304 -1.90 -31.99 -4.28
CA SER A 304 -0.87 -32.38 -5.30
C SER A 304 -0.05 -31.23 -5.89
N LYS A 305 -0.09 -30.01 -5.34
CA LYS A 305 0.42 -28.85 -6.10
C LYS A 305 1.94 -28.79 -6.12
N ILE A 306 2.50 -28.89 -7.32
CA ILE A 306 3.90 -28.57 -7.56
C ILE A 306 4.13 -27.07 -7.32
N SER A 307 5.08 -26.71 -6.47
CA SER A 307 5.43 -25.31 -6.26
C SER A 307 6.07 -24.72 -7.52
N THR A 308 6.03 -23.40 -7.69
CA THR A 308 6.65 -22.73 -8.85
C THR A 308 8.16 -23.04 -8.97
N SER A 309 8.88 -23.16 -7.86
CA SER A 309 10.31 -23.54 -7.89
C SER A 309 10.50 -25.00 -8.27
N THR A 310 9.65 -25.91 -7.79
CA THR A 310 9.68 -27.33 -8.17
C THR A 310 9.35 -27.48 -9.66
N PHE A 311 8.37 -26.74 -10.18
CA PHE A 311 8.04 -26.69 -11.60
C PHE A 311 9.25 -26.22 -12.43
N PHE A 312 9.95 -25.16 -11.99
CA PHE A 312 11.14 -24.66 -12.69
C PHE A 312 12.27 -25.69 -12.72
N THR A 313 12.50 -26.39 -11.62
CA THR A 313 13.53 -27.45 -11.58
C THR A 313 13.12 -28.67 -12.42
N LYS A 314 11.87 -29.14 -12.30
CA LYS A 314 11.38 -30.34 -12.98
C LYS A 314 11.44 -30.20 -14.50
N HIS A 315 11.02 -29.05 -15.02
CA HIS A 315 10.94 -28.80 -16.46
C HIS A 315 12.11 -27.97 -16.99
N ASN A 316 13.15 -27.75 -16.17
CA ASN A 316 14.27 -26.85 -16.47
C ASN A 316 13.80 -25.48 -17.03
N PHE A 317 12.69 -24.98 -16.49
CA PHE A 317 12.02 -23.79 -16.98
C PHE A 317 12.79 -22.54 -16.53
N VAL A 318 13.07 -21.66 -17.48
CA VAL A 318 13.70 -20.36 -17.25
C VAL A 318 12.71 -19.28 -17.62
N ARG A 319 12.79 -18.13 -16.93
CA ARG A 319 11.98 -16.95 -17.29
C ARG A 319 12.15 -16.60 -18.76
N ILE A 320 11.03 -16.31 -19.40
CA ILE A 320 10.94 -16.03 -20.83
C ILE A 320 11.51 -14.64 -21.13
N LYS A 321 12.51 -14.61 -22.00
CA LYS A 321 13.25 -13.42 -22.47
C LYS A 321 12.93 -13.09 -23.92
N THR A 322 12.52 -14.08 -24.70
CA THR A 322 12.32 -13.94 -26.15
C THR A 322 10.96 -14.47 -26.61
N VAL A 323 10.54 -14.06 -27.80
CA VAL A 323 9.29 -14.54 -28.43
C VAL A 323 9.37 -16.03 -28.76
N ASP A 324 10.55 -16.54 -29.12
CA ASP A 324 10.71 -17.95 -29.47
C ASP A 324 10.64 -18.84 -28.21
N GLU A 325 11.22 -18.41 -27.09
CA GLU A 325 11.01 -19.06 -25.79
C GLU A 325 9.53 -19.07 -25.38
N PHE A 326 8.78 -18.00 -25.67
CA PHE A 326 7.34 -17.97 -25.44
C PHE A 326 6.58 -18.97 -26.31
N LYS A 327 6.96 -19.11 -27.58
CA LYS A 327 6.35 -20.11 -28.47
C LYS A 327 6.65 -21.54 -28.00
N ILE A 328 7.85 -21.81 -27.50
CA ILE A 328 8.19 -23.12 -26.90
C ILE A 328 7.30 -23.41 -25.70
N LEU A 329 7.07 -22.42 -24.82
CA LEU A 329 6.10 -22.56 -23.72
C LEU A 329 4.71 -22.92 -24.26
N GLU A 330 4.20 -22.19 -25.26
CA GLU A 330 2.87 -22.42 -25.83
C GLU A 330 2.76 -23.83 -26.44
N SER A 331 3.77 -24.29 -27.19
CA SER A 331 3.83 -25.66 -27.71
C SER A 331 3.80 -26.70 -26.59
N ASN A 332 4.58 -26.52 -25.52
CA ASN A 332 4.57 -27.45 -24.38
C ASN A 332 3.21 -27.47 -23.66
N LEU A 333 2.53 -26.32 -23.56
CA LEU A 333 1.19 -26.23 -22.96
C LEU A 333 0.10 -26.94 -23.79
N ASP A 334 0.32 -27.10 -25.09
CA ASP A 334 -0.61 -27.76 -26.01
C ASP A 334 -0.29 -29.26 -26.19
N GLU A 335 1.00 -29.62 -26.24
CA GLU A 335 1.47 -30.97 -26.60
C GLU A 335 1.68 -31.88 -25.38
N ASP A 336 2.02 -31.34 -24.21
CA ASP A 336 2.36 -32.11 -23.00
C ASP A 336 1.34 -31.88 -21.86
N PRO A 337 0.41 -32.85 -21.64
CA PRO A 337 -0.57 -32.77 -20.56
C PRO A 337 0.03 -32.74 -19.16
N GLU A 338 1.19 -33.38 -18.94
CA GLU A 338 1.87 -33.39 -17.64
C GLU A 338 2.44 -32.00 -17.37
N PHE A 339 3.13 -31.41 -18.35
CA PHE A 339 3.61 -30.03 -18.28
C PHE A 339 2.46 -29.05 -18.04
N LEU A 340 1.33 -29.19 -18.74
CA LEU A 340 0.16 -28.33 -18.56
C LEU A 340 -0.41 -28.41 -17.14
N ASN A 341 -0.52 -29.60 -16.57
CA ASN A 341 -1.05 -29.78 -15.22
C ASN A 341 -0.09 -29.20 -14.17
N ASP A 342 1.20 -29.50 -14.29
CA ASP A 342 2.23 -28.92 -13.41
C ASP A 342 2.27 -27.39 -13.52
N TYR A 343 2.09 -26.85 -14.73
CA TYR A 343 2.02 -25.41 -14.96
C TYR A 343 0.81 -24.79 -14.27
N LYS A 344 -0.38 -25.39 -14.39
CA LYS A 344 -1.59 -24.93 -13.69
C LYS A 344 -1.38 -24.90 -12.19
N ASP A 345 -0.82 -25.96 -11.62
CA ASP A 345 -0.51 -26.06 -10.19
C ASP A 345 0.50 -24.97 -9.77
N ALA A 346 1.55 -24.75 -10.56
CA ALA A 346 2.54 -23.71 -10.32
C ALA A 346 1.94 -22.30 -10.39
N LEU A 347 0.97 -22.05 -11.28
CA LEU A 347 0.23 -20.79 -11.36
C LEU A 347 -0.71 -20.60 -10.16
N GLU A 348 -1.37 -21.67 -9.70
CA GLU A 348 -2.23 -21.63 -8.52
C GLU A 348 -1.46 -21.25 -7.25
N CYS A 349 -0.18 -21.61 -7.15
CA CYS A 349 0.70 -21.15 -6.06
C CYS A 349 0.99 -19.64 -6.07
N GLN A 350 0.69 -18.93 -7.16
CA GLN A 350 0.90 -17.48 -7.31
C GLN A 350 -0.37 -16.65 -7.05
N VAL A 351 -1.47 -17.28 -6.62
CA VAL A 351 -2.72 -16.58 -6.30
C VAL A 351 -2.55 -15.71 -5.05
N MET A 352 -2.82 -14.41 -5.22
CA MET A 352 -2.68 -13.38 -4.18
C MET A 352 -4.04 -12.95 -3.62
N ARG A 353 -4.07 -11.89 -2.80
CA ARG A 353 -5.32 -11.39 -2.20
C ARG A 353 -6.26 -10.81 -3.25
N THR A 354 -5.72 -10.11 -4.25
CA THR A 354 -6.50 -9.50 -5.32
C THR A 354 -6.08 -10.04 -6.69
N TYR A 355 -7.01 -10.08 -7.64
CA TYR A 355 -6.70 -10.53 -9.00
C TYR A 355 -5.58 -9.71 -9.68
N LYS A 356 -5.47 -8.41 -9.37
CA LYS A 356 -4.41 -7.54 -9.91
C LYS A 356 -3.04 -7.99 -9.41
N GLU A 357 -2.94 -8.30 -8.12
CA GLU A 357 -1.71 -8.81 -7.52
C GLU A 357 -1.36 -10.20 -8.07
N THR A 358 -2.36 -11.08 -8.24
CA THR A 358 -2.17 -12.41 -8.84
C THR A 358 -1.60 -12.31 -10.26
N ILE A 359 -2.17 -11.43 -11.10
CA ILE A 359 -1.66 -11.19 -12.47
C ILE A 359 -0.21 -10.73 -12.42
N VAL A 360 0.13 -9.78 -11.53
CA VAL A 360 1.51 -9.29 -11.41
C VAL A 360 2.47 -10.39 -10.94
N ALA A 361 2.06 -11.19 -9.95
CA ALA A 361 2.86 -12.29 -9.41
C ALA A 361 3.14 -13.35 -10.47
N VAL A 362 2.10 -13.84 -11.16
CA VAL A 362 2.23 -14.82 -12.24
C VAL A 362 3.12 -14.29 -13.37
N VAL A 363 2.83 -13.10 -13.90
CA VAL A 363 3.58 -12.58 -15.05
C VAL A 363 5.06 -12.35 -14.67
N LYS A 364 5.37 -11.88 -13.45
CA LYS A 364 6.76 -11.74 -12.98
C LYS A 364 7.46 -13.07 -12.73
N ALA A 365 6.72 -14.11 -12.37
CA ALA A 365 7.27 -15.44 -12.19
C ALA A 365 7.73 -16.01 -13.54
N ILE A 366 6.92 -15.83 -14.59
CA ILE A 366 7.13 -16.45 -15.91
C ILE A 366 7.96 -15.59 -16.86
N PHE A 367 7.78 -14.26 -16.87
CA PHE A 367 8.43 -13.37 -17.84
C PHE A 367 9.61 -12.61 -17.23
N ASP A 368 10.66 -12.46 -18.04
CA ASP A 368 11.67 -11.44 -17.82
C ASP A 368 11.10 -10.04 -18.12
N ARG A 369 11.68 -9.03 -17.47
CA ARG A 369 11.32 -7.62 -17.65
C ARG A 369 11.38 -7.19 -19.12
N VAL A 370 12.45 -7.54 -19.82
CA VAL A 370 12.69 -7.11 -21.21
C VAL A 370 11.63 -7.68 -22.14
N PHE A 371 11.24 -8.94 -21.92
CA PHE A 371 10.17 -9.57 -22.68
C PHE A 371 8.80 -8.97 -22.36
N ALA A 372 8.49 -8.77 -21.07
CA ALA A 372 7.22 -8.16 -20.65
C ALA A 372 7.01 -6.76 -21.26
N MET A 373 8.07 -5.95 -21.40
CA MET A 373 8.01 -4.64 -22.05
C MET A 373 7.65 -4.71 -23.55
N LYS A 374 8.02 -5.82 -24.21
CA LYS A 374 7.71 -6.11 -25.61
C LYS A 374 6.32 -6.73 -25.78
N CYS A 375 5.63 -7.05 -24.69
CA CYS A 375 4.28 -7.62 -24.75
C CYS A 375 3.20 -6.54 -24.69
N THR A 376 2.03 -6.88 -25.22
CA THR A 376 0.78 -6.11 -25.12
C THR A 376 -0.37 -7.10 -24.93
N ALA A 377 -1.39 -6.71 -24.16
CA ALA A 377 -2.49 -7.63 -23.90
C ALA A 377 -3.39 -7.81 -25.14
N MET A 378 -3.68 -6.74 -25.90
CA MET A 378 -4.55 -6.83 -27.10
C MET A 378 -4.07 -6.01 -28.30
N LYS A 379 -3.68 -4.75 -28.09
CA LYS A 379 -3.46 -3.83 -29.22
C LYS A 379 -2.20 -4.24 -29.96
N GLN A 380 -2.38 -4.79 -31.16
CA GLN A 380 -1.28 -5.12 -32.06
C GLN A 380 -0.49 -3.84 -32.37
N SER A 381 0.83 -3.92 -32.19
CA SER A 381 1.79 -2.92 -32.61
C SER A 381 2.84 -3.64 -33.44
N ARG A 382 3.49 -2.93 -34.36
CA ARG A 382 4.59 -3.50 -35.17
C ARG A 382 5.72 -4.06 -34.31
N GLU A 383 5.89 -3.52 -33.10
CA GLU A 383 7.01 -3.84 -32.21
C GLU A 383 6.61 -4.72 -31.02
N LYS A 384 5.31 -4.98 -30.80
CA LYS A 384 4.84 -5.67 -29.59
C LYS A 384 4.13 -6.98 -29.89
N PHE A 385 4.47 -7.99 -29.11
CA PHE A 385 3.85 -9.30 -29.14
C PHE A 385 2.51 -9.29 -28.39
N VAL A 386 1.44 -9.77 -29.03
CA VAL A 386 0.08 -9.78 -28.46
C VAL A 386 -0.14 -11.09 -27.70
N LEU A 387 -0.53 -11.00 -26.41
CA LEU A 387 -0.81 -12.18 -25.58
C LEU A 387 -2.24 -12.72 -25.76
N LYS A 388 -3.23 -11.87 -26.10
CA LYS A 388 -4.61 -12.33 -26.26
C LYS A 388 -4.70 -13.42 -27.32
N GLY A 389 -5.36 -14.53 -26.95
CA GLY A 389 -5.53 -15.71 -27.79
C GLY A 389 -4.48 -16.79 -27.54
N SER A 390 -3.42 -16.50 -26.80
CA SER A 390 -2.44 -17.53 -26.39
C SER A 390 -3.01 -18.45 -25.31
N ARG A 391 -2.45 -19.65 -25.21
CA ARG A 391 -2.78 -20.65 -24.18
C ARG A 391 -2.46 -20.13 -22.79
N PHE A 392 -1.31 -19.49 -22.60
CA PHE A 392 -0.95 -18.79 -21.36
C PHE A 392 -2.01 -17.77 -20.94
N TYR A 393 -2.48 -16.92 -21.87
CA TYR A 393 -3.50 -15.92 -21.58
C TYR A 393 -4.80 -16.56 -21.07
N ASN A 394 -5.25 -17.63 -21.74
CA ASN A 394 -6.48 -18.33 -21.38
C ASN A 394 -6.36 -18.99 -20.01
N LEU A 395 -5.24 -19.66 -19.72
CA LEU A 395 -4.99 -20.28 -18.42
C LEU A 395 -4.93 -19.26 -17.28
N LEU A 396 -4.28 -18.11 -17.51
CA LEU A 396 -4.24 -17.03 -16.53
C LEU A 396 -5.63 -16.44 -16.32
N TYR A 397 -6.44 -16.27 -17.37
CA TYR A 397 -7.79 -15.76 -17.24
C TYR A 397 -8.69 -16.74 -16.46
N GLU A 398 -8.65 -18.03 -16.79
CA GLU A 398 -9.36 -19.10 -16.08
C GLU A 398 -8.97 -19.16 -14.60
N LEU A 399 -7.68 -19.03 -14.30
CA LEU A 399 -7.18 -18.97 -12.93
C LEU A 399 -7.84 -17.81 -12.18
N ILE A 400 -7.81 -16.59 -12.75
CA ILE A 400 -8.37 -15.40 -12.13
C ILE A 400 -9.87 -15.54 -11.91
N LEU A 401 -10.61 -16.07 -12.90
CA LEU A 401 -12.04 -16.30 -12.75
C LEU A 401 -12.29 -17.25 -11.58
N ARG A 402 -11.63 -18.41 -11.54
CA ARG A 402 -11.85 -19.42 -10.50
C ARG A 402 -11.44 -18.93 -9.11
N SER A 403 -10.35 -18.17 -8.97
CA SER A 403 -9.79 -17.80 -7.67
C SER A 403 -10.36 -16.50 -7.09
N HIS A 404 -11.02 -15.65 -7.89
CA HIS A 404 -11.48 -14.33 -7.46
C HIS A 404 -12.97 -14.06 -7.74
N THR A 405 -13.79 -15.06 -8.09
CA THR A 405 -15.25 -14.87 -8.26
C THR A 405 -15.95 -14.32 -7.02
N ASN A 406 -15.40 -14.57 -5.83
CA ASN A 406 -16.02 -14.23 -4.56
C ASN A 406 -15.69 -12.80 -4.07
N ASP A 407 -14.82 -12.06 -4.77
CA ASP A 407 -14.32 -10.73 -4.34
C ASP A 407 -15.34 -9.58 -4.57
N GLY A 408 -16.65 -9.88 -4.53
CA GLY A 408 -17.72 -8.87 -4.53
C GLY A 408 -18.05 -8.24 -5.90
N GLY A 409 -17.51 -8.77 -7.00
CA GLY A 409 -17.86 -8.32 -8.36
C GLY A 409 -17.50 -9.34 -9.43
N ALA A 410 -18.36 -9.46 -10.46
CA ALA A 410 -18.08 -10.33 -11.59
C ALA A 410 -16.85 -9.83 -12.36
N ILE A 411 -15.77 -10.61 -12.34
CA ILE A 411 -14.58 -10.32 -13.15
C ILE A 411 -14.92 -10.60 -14.61
N THR A 412 -15.10 -9.53 -15.38
CA THR A 412 -15.27 -9.61 -16.82
C THR A 412 -13.91 -9.68 -17.51
N GLU A 413 -13.88 -10.21 -18.74
CA GLU A 413 -12.67 -10.25 -19.57
C GLU A 413 -12.08 -8.84 -19.75
N ARG A 414 -12.94 -7.81 -19.86
CA ARG A 414 -12.53 -6.40 -19.96
C ARG A 414 -11.74 -5.93 -18.73
N ILE A 415 -12.17 -6.32 -17.53
CA ILE A 415 -11.49 -5.97 -16.27
C ILE A 415 -10.14 -6.69 -16.19
N PHE A 416 -10.12 -7.98 -16.49
CA PHE A 416 -8.89 -8.78 -16.56
C PHE A 416 -7.88 -8.18 -17.53
N TYR A 417 -8.31 -7.89 -18.76
CA TYR A 417 -7.51 -7.24 -19.79
C TYR A 417 -6.91 -5.91 -19.30
N SER A 418 -7.73 -5.07 -18.67
CA SER A 418 -7.29 -3.77 -18.19
C SER A 418 -6.18 -3.92 -17.14
N ALA A 419 -6.30 -4.93 -16.27
CA ALA A 419 -5.28 -5.23 -15.27
C ALA A 419 -4.01 -5.80 -15.89
N LEU A 420 -4.11 -6.75 -16.83
CA LEU A 420 -2.96 -7.31 -17.53
C LEU A 420 -2.22 -6.24 -18.35
N SER A 421 -2.94 -5.38 -19.07
CA SER A 421 -2.36 -4.26 -19.81
C SER A 421 -1.59 -3.30 -18.90
N ARG A 422 -2.15 -3.02 -17.71
CA ARG A 422 -1.49 -2.18 -16.71
C ARG A 422 -0.23 -2.86 -16.18
N CYS A 423 -0.30 -4.15 -15.85
CA CYS A 423 0.84 -4.96 -15.42
C CYS A 423 2.00 -4.89 -16.43
N LEU A 424 1.72 -5.10 -17.72
CA LEU A 424 2.73 -5.03 -18.78
C LEU A 424 3.28 -3.61 -18.99
N THR A 425 2.45 -2.57 -18.83
CA THR A 425 2.90 -1.17 -18.94
C THR A 425 3.85 -0.79 -17.80
N ASP A 426 3.56 -1.30 -16.60
CA ASP A 426 4.37 -1.08 -15.40
C ASP A 426 5.62 -1.98 -15.36
N SER A 427 5.82 -2.89 -16.33
CA SER A 427 7.00 -3.78 -16.41
C SER A 427 8.33 -3.04 -16.50
N LYS A 428 8.36 -1.85 -17.10
CA LYS A 428 9.56 -0.98 -17.12
C LYS A 428 10.09 -0.64 -15.73
N ASP A 429 9.23 -0.69 -14.71
CA ASP A 429 9.51 -0.34 -13.32
C ASP A 429 9.82 -1.54 -12.43
N TRP A 430 9.83 -2.76 -12.97
CA TRP A 430 10.17 -3.95 -12.21
C TRP A 430 11.64 -3.96 -11.78
N ASP A 431 11.93 -4.76 -10.76
CA ASP A 431 13.27 -5.01 -10.25
C ASP A 431 14.02 -3.74 -9.81
N GLY A 432 13.30 -2.80 -9.20
CA GLY A 432 13.88 -1.56 -8.63
C GLY A 432 14.16 -0.46 -9.65
N ASN A 433 13.85 -0.65 -10.93
CA ASN A 433 14.14 0.34 -11.98
C ASN A 433 13.40 1.67 -11.83
N ARG A 434 12.32 1.71 -11.03
CA ARG A 434 11.66 2.97 -10.66
C ARG A 434 12.62 3.93 -9.95
N VAL A 435 13.45 3.39 -9.05
CA VAL A 435 14.41 4.17 -8.26
C VAL A 435 15.55 4.64 -9.17
N ASN A 436 16.04 3.78 -10.05
CA ASN A 436 17.10 4.12 -11.00
C ASN A 436 16.73 5.30 -11.92
N ARG A 437 15.45 5.41 -12.31
CA ARG A 437 14.97 6.56 -13.11
C ARG A 437 14.87 7.86 -12.32
N SER A 438 14.65 7.78 -11.01
CA SER A 438 14.61 8.98 -10.15
C SER A 438 15.99 9.54 -9.81
N ILE A 439 17.04 8.72 -9.93
CA ILE A 439 18.42 9.09 -9.56
C ILE A 439 19.21 9.65 -10.76
N LEU A 440 18.77 9.40 -12.00
CA LEU A 440 19.44 9.97 -13.17
C LEU A 440 19.38 11.51 -13.11
N PRO A 441 20.54 12.20 -13.12
CA PRO A 441 20.58 13.65 -13.13
C PRO A 441 19.75 14.16 -14.31
N THR A 442 18.84 15.08 -14.05
CA THR A 442 18.16 15.82 -15.10
C THR A 442 19.24 16.62 -15.83
N VAL A 443 19.75 16.07 -16.93
CA VAL A 443 20.69 16.79 -17.79
C VAL A 443 19.97 18.06 -18.20
N PRO A 444 20.50 19.25 -17.85
CA PRO A 444 19.86 20.50 -18.18
C PRO A 444 19.75 20.57 -19.71
N ILE A 445 18.50 20.60 -20.19
CA ILE A 445 18.19 20.79 -21.60
C ILE A 445 18.75 22.17 -21.96
N GLN A 446 19.91 22.19 -22.62
CA GLN A 446 20.43 23.40 -23.23
C GLN A 446 19.44 23.78 -24.32
N LYS A 447 18.65 24.82 -24.07
CA LYS A 447 17.86 25.48 -25.11
C LYS A 447 18.85 26.05 -26.11
N GLN A 448 18.84 25.50 -27.33
CA GLN A 448 19.43 26.14 -28.51
C GLN A 448 18.53 27.27 -29.00
#